data_AF-A0A1F3F7T9-F1
#
_entry.id   AF-A0A1F3F7T9-F1
#
_cell.length_a   1.000
_cell.length_b   1.000
_cell.length_c   1.000
_cell.angle_alpha   90.00
_cell.angle_beta   90.00
_cell.angle_gamma   90.00
#
_symmetry.space_group_name_H-M   'P 1'
#
loop_
_entity.id
_entity.type
_entity.pdbx_description
1 polymer ?
#
loop_
_entity_poly.entity_id
_entity_poly.type
_entity_poly.pdbx_seq_one_letter_code
_entity_poly.pdbx_strand_id
1 'polypeptide(L)'
;MRPFSDHSFIIFFLVATLLLQFNCTSTKIVRKHLNNNQVNSDTFLNLKNAIKVHMLDGGLYVINNPIISITKDSLIARGIYYNTNREKIRTSEKINTIRIDGQSAYKIPLSDVALVETNKITGLSGKLVAMSLVGVPSVISSVYCLTNPKACFGSCPTFYAWNGESMKLMAEGFSSSILPVFENSDVDMLYWAKNEGRKDFQIKLTNEALETHIIRYADLLVFPKHGNERIFATEDGKFYKTSKIISPTVCSGSEGDCRNLILQMDAQERYSEADSKNLAAREYVDLEFDCSAKNQLGLIIGSRQTLLTTYLFYQSLAFLGNNAGYFASRIESGDKALQRRVEKIWDLLGTIEVFVQGQSGKWIKTGEIDEMGPIASDVHLVTLPPQEPGTIKVRLKMTRGLWRIDYIGLTDITEPVEPIQINPTFITTNDSINDLALNQLCHSDEPLITLPGDSHTLNFILPDISNDYEIFIKSKGYYLEWMREEWIAEQNKTKATLMFGMPKLYLKLVANKFKAVEPTMEEVFWRSRYVKN
;
A
#
# COMPACT_ATOMS: atom_id res chain seq x y z
N MET A 1 -4.08 -72.15 -21.25
CA MET A 1 -3.82 -71.87 -19.81
C MET A 1 -2.41 -71.29 -19.72
N ARG A 2 -2.24 -70.22 -18.94
CA ARG A 2 -1.09 -69.27 -18.95
C ARG A 2 0.26 -69.93 -18.58
N PRO A 3 1.38 -69.24 -18.82
CA PRO A 3 1.97 -68.55 -17.67
C PRO A 3 2.14 -67.04 -17.91
N PHE A 4 1.87 -66.30 -16.84
CA PHE A 4 2.11 -64.86 -16.73
C PHE A 4 3.61 -64.61 -16.67
N SER A 5 4.08 -63.61 -17.43
CA SER A 5 5.48 -63.23 -17.54
C SER A 5 6.05 -62.68 -16.23
N ASP A 6 7.22 -63.18 -15.85
CA ASP A 6 7.98 -62.92 -14.62
C ASP A 6 8.38 -61.46 -14.33
N HIS A 7 8.07 -60.51 -15.22
CA HIS A 7 8.41 -59.10 -14.98
C HIS A 7 7.48 -58.37 -14.03
N SER A 8 6.24 -58.84 -13.85
CA SER A 8 5.33 -58.25 -12.85
C SER A 8 5.67 -58.69 -11.41
N PHE A 9 6.26 -59.87 -11.23
CA PHE A 9 6.60 -60.38 -9.90
C PHE A 9 7.84 -59.68 -9.32
N ILE A 10 8.84 -59.39 -10.16
CA ILE A 10 10.05 -58.67 -9.72
C ILE A 10 9.75 -57.21 -9.39
N ILE A 11 8.88 -56.54 -10.16
CA ILE A 11 8.45 -55.16 -9.86
C ILE A 11 7.58 -55.13 -8.58
N PHE A 12 6.71 -56.12 -8.37
CA PHE A 12 5.92 -56.20 -7.15
C PHE A 12 6.80 -56.47 -5.91
N PHE A 13 7.84 -57.30 -6.05
CA PHE A 13 8.78 -57.56 -4.94
C PHE A 13 9.70 -56.36 -4.65
N LEU A 14 10.11 -55.60 -5.66
CA LEU A 14 10.89 -54.37 -5.47
C LEU A 14 10.06 -53.25 -4.84
N VAL A 15 8.77 -53.15 -5.20
CA VAL A 15 7.85 -52.20 -4.56
C VAL A 15 7.50 -52.64 -3.13
N ALA A 16 7.31 -53.95 -2.89
CA ALA A 16 7.05 -54.47 -1.55
C ALA A 16 8.27 -54.37 -0.61
N THR A 17 9.49 -54.54 -1.12
CA THR A 17 10.72 -54.32 -0.31
C THR A 17 11.04 -52.85 -0.10
N LEU A 18 10.71 -51.96 -1.05
CA LEU A 18 10.78 -50.50 -0.81
C LEU A 18 9.75 -50.04 0.24
N LEU A 19 8.59 -50.69 0.33
CA LEU A 19 7.56 -50.40 1.34
C LEU A 19 7.87 -50.99 2.72
N LEU A 20 8.73 -52.01 2.82
CA LEU A 20 9.10 -52.65 4.09
C LEU A 20 10.37 -52.09 4.74
N GLN A 21 11.12 -51.20 4.07
CA GLN A 21 12.30 -50.53 4.67
C GLN A 21 12.04 -49.11 5.17
N PHE A 22 10.81 -48.59 5.04
CA PHE A 22 10.40 -47.43 5.82
C PHE A 22 9.96 -47.87 7.21
N ASN A 23 10.94 -48.12 8.09
CA ASN A 23 10.76 -47.89 9.53
C ASN A 23 10.61 -46.38 9.74
N CYS A 24 9.50 -45.82 9.28
CA CYS A 24 8.99 -44.56 9.79
C CYS A 24 8.56 -44.85 11.24
N THR A 25 9.33 -44.33 12.19
CA THR A 25 8.79 -43.93 13.49
C THR A 25 7.51 -43.14 13.21
N SER A 26 6.38 -43.81 13.35
CA SER A 26 5.09 -43.14 13.33
C SER A 26 5.08 -42.22 14.54
N THR A 27 5.45 -40.96 14.37
CA THR A 27 4.96 -39.91 15.26
C THR A 27 3.45 -39.98 15.14
N LYS A 28 2.83 -40.60 16.14
CA LYS A 28 1.40 -40.66 16.29
C LYS A 28 0.95 -39.20 16.43
N ILE A 29 0.62 -38.56 15.32
CA ILE A 29 0.00 -37.24 15.35
C ILE A 29 -1.37 -37.47 15.96
N VAL A 30 -1.44 -37.33 17.28
CA VAL A 30 -2.70 -37.24 18.00
C VAL A 30 -3.32 -35.92 17.58
N ARG A 31 -4.14 -35.92 16.53
CA ARG A 31 -5.04 -34.81 16.22
C ARG A 31 -6.09 -34.77 17.32
N LYS A 32 -5.76 -34.10 18.42
CA LYS A 32 -6.72 -33.79 19.47
C LYS A 32 -7.58 -32.65 18.93
N HIS A 33 -8.80 -32.97 18.50
CA HIS A 33 -9.81 -31.96 18.22
C HIS A 33 -10.17 -31.30 19.56
N LEU A 34 -9.52 -30.19 19.89
CA LEU A 34 -9.86 -29.42 21.08
C LEU A 34 -11.21 -28.76 20.82
N ASN A 35 -12.23 -29.28 21.49
CA ASN A 35 -13.55 -28.68 21.55
C ASN A 35 -13.39 -27.33 22.25
N ASN A 36 -13.59 -26.22 21.54
CA ASN A 36 -13.28 -24.87 22.01
C ASN A 36 -14.34 -24.31 22.99
N ASN A 37 -15.08 -25.17 23.67
CA ASN A 37 -16.28 -24.81 24.45
C ASN A 37 -16.04 -24.70 25.97
N GLN A 38 -14.81 -24.46 26.42
CA GLN A 38 -14.53 -24.14 27.83
C GLN A 38 -13.63 -22.91 27.99
N VAL A 39 -14.03 -21.80 27.37
CA VAL A 39 -13.63 -20.48 27.83
C VAL A 39 -14.87 -19.86 28.47
N ASN A 40 -14.89 -19.78 29.80
CA ASN A 40 -15.96 -19.14 30.57
C ASN A 40 -16.27 -17.76 29.99
N SER A 41 -17.56 -17.44 29.85
CA SER A 41 -18.09 -16.18 29.31
C SER A 41 -17.52 -14.93 30.00
N ASP A 42 -17.11 -15.02 31.26
CA ASP A 42 -16.47 -13.92 32.00
C ASP A 42 -15.05 -13.59 31.51
N THR A 43 -14.37 -14.53 30.84
CA THR A 43 -13.03 -14.34 30.27
C THR A 43 -13.08 -13.55 28.95
N PHE A 44 -14.19 -13.64 28.21
CA PHE A 44 -14.37 -12.97 26.92
C PHE A 44 -14.68 -11.48 27.07
N LEU A 45 -15.44 -11.09 28.11
CA LEU A 45 -15.75 -9.68 28.41
C LEU A 45 -14.50 -8.87 28.79
N ASN A 46 -13.53 -9.48 29.48
CA ASN A 46 -12.27 -8.83 29.89
C ASN A 46 -11.22 -8.71 28.77
N LEU A 47 -11.40 -9.39 27.63
CA LEU A 47 -10.48 -9.33 26.49
C LEU A 47 -10.84 -8.24 25.48
N LYS A 48 -12.07 -7.68 25.53
CA LYS A 48 -12.53 -6.67 24.57
C LYS A 48 -11.76 -5.34 24.69
N ASN A 49 -11.15 -5.06 25.85
CA ASN A 49 -10.31 -3.87 26.07
C ASN A 49 -8.83 -4.22 26.28
N ALA A 50 -8.44 -5.48 26.03
CA ALA A 50 -7.08 -5.90 26.26
C ALA A 50 -6.15 -5.38 25.16
N ILE A 51 -4.95 -4.94 25.56
CA ILE A 51 -3.87 -4.62 24.62
C ILE A 51 -3.09 -5.91 24.36
N LYS A 52 -2.95 -6.28 23.09
CA LYS A 52 -2.15 -7.43 22.67
C LYS A 52 -0.83 -6.92 22.13
N VAL A 53 0.28 -7.42 22.65
CA VAL A 53 1.63 -7.06 22.21
C VAL A 53 2.25 -8.30 21.59
N HIS A 54 2.37 -8.32 20.26
CA HIS A 54 3.01 -9.39 19.50
C HIS A 54 4.50 -9.12 19.42
N MET A 55 5.29 -10.12 19.75
CA MET A 55 6.75 -10.03 19.79
C MET A 55 7.36 -10.57 18.49
N LEU A 56 8.54 -10.09 18.12
CA LEU A 56 9.30 -10.55 16.94
C LEU A 56 9.70 -12.04 17.03
N ASP A 57 9.81 -12.58 18.25
CA ASP A 57 10.03 -14.02 18.47
C ASP A 57 8.75 -14.86 18.30
N GLY A 58 7.61 -14.22 18.01
CA GLY A 58 6.29 -14.82 17.86
C GLY A 58 5.52 -14.99 19.17
N GLY A 59 6.08 -14.59 20.32
CA GLY A 59 5.38 -14.51 21.59
C GLY A 59 4.25 -13.47 21.61
N LEU A 60 3.38 -13.56 22.61
CA LEU A 60 2.24 -12.66 22.76
C LEU A 60 2.01 -12.30 24.23
N TYR A 61 2.04 -11.01 24.55
CA TYR A 61 1.53 -10.49 25.82
C TYR A 61 0.09 -10.00 25.66
N VAL A 62 -0.77 -10.35 26.60
CA VAL A 62 -2.16 -9.85 26.68
C VAL A 62 -2.30 -9.07 27.98
N ILE A 63 -2.50 -7.76 27.85
CA ILE A 63 -2.52 -6.78 28.93
C ILE A 63 -4.00 -6.39 29.19
N ASN A 64 -4.52 -6.80 30.35
CA ASN A 64 -5.92 -6.56 30.75
C ASN A 64 -6.06 -5.43 31.78
N ASN A 65 -4.94 -4.86 32.23
CA ASN A 65 -4.85 -3.78 33.21
C ASN A 65 -4.33 -2.51 32.52
N PRO A 66 -4.56 -1.31 33.08
CA PRO A 66 -3.96 -0.10 32.54
C PRO A 66 -2.44 -0.26 32.46
N ILE A 67 -1.86 0.29 31.40
CA ILE A 67 -0.41 0.40 31.26
C ILE A 67 0.12 1.18 32.46
N ILE A 68 1.15 0.66 33.11
CA ILE A 68 1.76 1.31 34.28
C ILE A 68 2.66 2.45 33.82
N SER A 69 3.49 2.21 32.79
CA SER A 69 4.39 3.21 32.23
C SER A 69 4.79 2.83 30.81
N ILE A 70 4.95 3.85 29.97
CA ILE A 70 5.55 3.76 28.63
C ILE A 70 6.77 4.67 28.65
N THR A 71 7.94 4.13 28.32
CA THR A 71 9.15 4.89 28.06
C THR A 71 9.52 4.77 26.58
N LYS A 72 10.56 5.49 26.14
CA LYS A 72 11.07 5.41 24.76
C LYS A 72 11.44 3.98 24.32
N ASP A 73 11.85 3.14 25.27
CA ASP A 73 12.43 1.82 25.00
C ASP A 73 11.68 0.66 25.65
N SER A 74 10.74 0.91 26.56
CA SER A 74 10.03 -0.18 27.24
C SER A 74 8.60 0.15 27.62
N LEU A 75 7.76 -0.89 27.56
CA LEU A 75 6.40 -0.92 28.09
C LEU A 75 6.39 -1.68 29.41
N ILE A 76 5.80 -1.08 30.44
CA ILE A 76 5.59 -1.73 31.74
C ILE A 76 4.10 -1.96 31.95
N ALA A 77 3.71 -3.24 32.07
CA ALA A 77 2.31 -3.62 32.21
C ALA A 77 2.13 -4.96 32.94
N ARG A 78 0.91 -5.22 33.41
CA ARG A 78 0.51 -6.50 34.01
C ARG A 78 -0.34 -7.28 33.01
N GLY A 79 -0.14 -8.60 32.94
CA GLY A 79 -0.85 -9.41 31.96
C GLY A 79 -0.45 -10.88 31.92
N ILE A 80 -0.76 -11.52 30.79
CA ILE A 80 -0.51 -12.94 30.50
C ILE A 80 0.43 -13.04 29.30
N TYR A 81 1.40 -13.95 29.35
CA TYR A 81 2.29 -14.26 28.23
C TYR A 81 1.98 -15.64 27.63
N TYR A 82 1.93 -15.67 26.30
CA TYR A 82 1.74 -16.86 25.47
C TYR A 82 2.95 -17.08 24.56
N ASN A 83 3.33 -18.35 24.34
CA ASN A 83 4.40 -18.70 23.39
C ASN A 83 3.92 -18.63 21.92
N THR A 84 4.82 -19.01 21.02
CA THR A 84 4.57 -19.11 19.56
C THR A 84 3.42 -20.04 19.19
N ASN A 85 3.17 -21.09 20.00
CA ASN A 85 2.05 -22.01 19.84
C ASN A 85 0.74 -21.51 20.47
N ARG A 86 0.72 -20.27 20.99
CA ARG A 86 -0.38 -19.66 21.73
C ARG A 86 -0.78 -20.45 22.99
N GLU A 87 0.17 -21.19 23.55
CA GLU A 87 0.02 -21.82 24.86
C GLU A 87 0.35 -20.80 25.95
N LYS A 88 -0.50 -20.73 26.97
CA LYS A 88 -0.27 -19.86 28.12
C LYS A 88 0.94 -20.36 28.89
N ILE A 89 2.02 -19.59 28.90
CA ILE A 89 3.24 -19.96 29.61
C ILE A 89 3.26 -19.35 31.01
N ARG A 90 3.03 -18.04 31.14
CA ARG A 90 3.26 -17.30 32.40
C ARG A 90 2.26 -16.16 32.63
N THR A 91 2.10 -15.80 33.90
CA THR A 91 1.50 -14.53 34.35
C THR A 91 2.63 -13.65 34.88
N SER A 92 2.43 -12.33 34.92
CA SER A 92 3.47 -11.41 35.43
C SER A 92 3.85 -11.69 36.89
N GLU A 93 3.12 -12.52 37.63
CA GLU A 93 3.51 -13.00 38.96
C GLU A 93 4.62 -14.06 38.95
N LYS A 94 4.94 -14.65 37.79
CA LYS A 94 5.63 -15.95 37.72
C LYS A 94 7.09 -15.95 37.25
N ILE A 95 7.68 -14.95 36.59
CA ILE A 95 9.15 -14.79 36.26
C ILE A 95 9.40 -13.54 35.36
N ASN A 96 10.62 -12.97 35.38
CA ASN A 96 11.13 -11.86 34.52
C ASN A 96 10.28 -10.59 34.60
N THR A 97 9.93 -10.26 35.83
CA THR A 97 9.01 -9.19 36.16
C THR A 97 9.64 -8.25 37.17
N ILE A 98 9.42 -6.96 36.98
CA ILE A 98 9.76 -5.95 37.97
C ILE A 98 8.63 -5.86 39.01
N ARG A 99 8.94 -5.40 40.22
CA ARG A 99 7.93 -5.12 41.24
C ARG A 99 7.56 -3.65 41.22
N ILE A 100 6.27 -3.35 41.13
CA ILE A 100 5.69 -2.01 41.26
C ILE A 100 4.54 -2.09 42.25
N ASP A 101 4.62 -1.30 43.32
CA ASP A 101 3.65 -1.27 44.43
C ASP A 101 3.39 -2.66 45.03
N GLY A 102 4.46 -3.44 45.21
CA GLY A 102 4.38 -4.80 45.76
C GLY A 102 3.83 -5.88 44.81
N GLN A 103 3.41 -5.51 43.59
CA GLN A 103 2.87 -6.43 42.59
C GLN A 103 3.83 -6.59 41.39
N SER A 104 3.87 -7.78 40.81
CA SER A 104 4.77 -8.07 39.68
C SER A 104 4.20 -7.61 38.33
N ALA A 105 5.04 -6.98 37.51
CA ALA A 105 4.74 -6.46 36.18
C ALA A 105 5.81 -6.87 35.16
N TYR A 106 5.41 -7.04 33.89
CA TYR A 106 6.37 -7.24 32.80
C TYR A 106 7.05 -5.90 32.46
N LYS A 107 8.34 -5.98 32.13
CA LYS A 107 9.06 -4.91 31.41
C LYS A 107 9.35 -5.45 30.01
N ILE A 108 8.62 -4.96 29.03
CA ILE A 108 8.67 -5.42 27.63
C ILE A 108 9.53 -4.43 26.83
N PRO A 109 10.68 -4.84 26.28
CA PRO A 109 11.48 -3.97 25.40
C PRO A 109 10.71 -3.68 24.11
N LEU A 110 10.59 -2.40 23.73
CA LEU A 110 9.89 -2.00 22.50
C LEU A 110 10.66 -2.39 21.23
N SER A 111 11.98 -2.63 21.33
CA SER A 111 12.80 -3.17 20.24
C SER A 111 12.39 -4.57 19.81
N ASP A 112 11.73 -5.33 20.69
CA ASP A 112 11.38 -6.72 20.47
C ASP A 112 9.91 -6.89 20.06
N VAL A 113 9.17 -5.78 19.98
CA VAL A 113 7.74 -5.77 19.64
C VAL A 113 7.59 -5.69 18.11
N ALA A 114 6.81 -6.62 17.55
CA ALA A 114 6.44 -6.64 16.15
C ALA A 114 5.22 -5.76 15.86
N LEU A 115 4.17 -5.87 16.69
CA LEU A 115 2.90 -5.17 16.51
C LEU A 115 2.13 -5.10 17.82
N VAL A 116 1.30 -4.08 17.98
CA VAL A 116 0.31 -3.95 19.07
C VAL A 116 -1.09 -4.00 18.48
N GLU A 117 -2.02 -4.71 19.10
CA GLU A 117 -3.46 -4.58 18.82
C GLU A 117 -4.16 -3.91 20.00
N THR A 118 -5.02 -2.94 19.72
CA THR A 118 -5.84 -2.27 20.72
C THR A 118 -7.18 -1.84 20.11
N ASN A 119 -8.21 -1.60 20.93
CA ASN A 119 -9.44 -0.96 20.49
C ASN A 119 -9.51 0.53 20.89
N LYS A 120 -8.47 1.04 21.56
CA LYS A 120 -8.35 2.42 22.00
C LYS A 120 -6.89 2.86 21.93
N ILE A 121 -6.66 3.99 21.27
CA ILE A 121 -5.32 4.60 21.19
C ILE A 121 -5.01 5.46 22.43
N THR A 122 -6.05 5.86 23.19
CA THR A 122 -5.91 6.66 24.39
C THR A 122 -5.02 5.96 25.43
N GLY A 123 -4.00 6.68 25.92
CA GLY A 123 -3.04 6.15 26.89
C GLY A 123 -1.83 5.45 26.26
N LEU A 124 -1.75 5.34 24.94
CA LEU A 124 -0.54 4.98 24.20
C LEU A 124 0.23 6.24 23.79
N SER A 125 1.55 6.13 23.64
CA SER A 125 2.39 7.23 23.17
C SER A 125 3.63 6.71 22.42
N GLY A 126 4.25 7.59 21.63
CA GLY A 126 5.50 7.33 20.92
C GLY A 126 5.46 6.08 20.04
N LYS A 127 6.51 5.25 20.11
CA LYS A 127 6.66 4.01 19.32
C LYS A 127 5.48 3.05 19.46
N LEU A 128 4.81 3.02 20.61
CA LEU A 128 3.71 2.08 20.84
C LEU A 128 2.50 2.42 19.96
N VAL A 129 2.25 3.70 19.69
CA VAL A 129 1.22 4.15 18.74
C VAL A 129 1.60 3.77 17.32
N ALA A 130 2.85 3.99 16.93
CA ALA A 130 3.36 3.71 15.58
C ALA A 130 3.22 2.23 15.16
N MET A 131 3.19 1.30 16.12
CA MET A 131 3.02 -0.14 15.88
C MET A 131 1.60 -0.65 16.19
N SER A 132 0.64 0.24 16.45
CA SER A 132 -0.72 -0.14 16.88
C SER A 132 -1.67 -0.34 15.70
N LEU A 133 -2.16 -1.56 15.54
CA LEU A 133 -3.34 -1.89 14.76
C LEU A 133 -4.58 -1.67 15.64
N VAL A 134 -5.38 -0.66 15.29
CA VAL A 134 -6.51 -0.22 16.08
C VAL A 134 -7.80 -0.86 15.58
N GLY A 135 -8.60 -1.44 16.46
CA GLY A 135 -9.98 -1.83 16.19
C GLY A 135 -10.94 -0.67 16.46
N VAL A 136 -11.75 -0.28 15.47
CA VAL A 136 -12.75 0.78 15.61
C VAL A 136 -14.19 0.28 15.52
N PRO A 137 -15.09 0.79 16.39
CA PRO A 137 -16.51 0.49 16.31
C PRO A 137 -17.15 1.17 15.10
N SER A 138 -18.24 0.58 14.60
CA SER A 138 -18.98 1.02 13.40
C SER A 138 -19.49 2.47 13.44
N VAL A 139 -19.55 3.09 14.62
CA VAL A 139 -20.16 4.41 14.86
C VAL A 139 -19.36 5.57 14.24
N ILE A 140 -18.10 5.35 13.86
CA ILE A 140 -17.25 6.36 13.19
C ILE A 140 -17.51 6.41 11.67
N SER A 141 -18.26 5.46 11.12
CA SER A 141 -18.54 5.35 9.68
C SER A 141 -19.65 6.32 9.22
N SER A 142 -19.42 7.05 8.13
CA SER A 142 -20.47 7.86 7.50
C SER A 142 -21.62 6.98 6.96
N VAL A 143 -22.83 7.54 6.76
CA VAL A 143 -23.97 6.78 6.21
C VAL A 143 -23.64 6.14 4.86
N TYR A 144 -22.78 6.78 4.05
CA TYR A 144 -22.30 6.22 2.79
C TYR A 144 -21.49 4.93 2.98
N CYS A 145 -20.76 4.82 4.09
CA CYS A 145 -19.96 3.63 4.43
C CYS A 145 -20.77 2.45 4.92
N LEU A 146 -22.03 2.65 5.29
CA LEU A 146 -22.93 1.53 5.57
C LEU A 146 -23.35 0.81 4.27
N THR A 147 -23.35 1.51 3.13
CA THR A 147 -23.80 0.94 1.85
C THR A 147 -22.73 0.12 1.14
N ASN A 148 -21.46 0.56 1.22
CA ASN A 148 -20.31 -0.19 0.73
C ASN A 148 -19.08 0.09 1.61
N PRO A 149 -18.92 -0.64 2.74
CA PRO A 149 -17.82 -0.41 3.69
C PRO A 149 -16.43 -0.60 3.10
N LYS A 150 -16.33 -1.26 1.95
CA LYS A 150 -15.08 -1.54 1.22
C LYS A 150 -14.74 -0.48 0.17
N ALA A 151 -15.70 0.37 -0.17
CA ALA A 151 -15.48 1.54 -1.01
C ALA A 151 -15.22 2.80 -0.19
N CYS A 152 -15.45 2.79 1.11
CA CYS A 152 -15.04 3.92 1.92
C CYS A 152 -13.56 3.87 2.25
N PHE A 153 -12.96 5.06 2.24
CA PHE A 153 -11.63 5.40 2.72
C PHE A 153 -10.48 5.02 1.79
N GLY A 154 -9.61 6.02 1.60
CA GLY A 154 -8.30 5.87 1.01
C GLY A 154 -7.34 5.26 2.00
N SER A 155 -6.17 4.91 1.50
CA SER A 155 -5.02 4.55 2.32
C SER A 155 -3.90 5.50 1.95
N CYS A 156 -3.01 5.78 2.90
CA CYS A 156 -1.83 6.65 2.83
C CYS A 156 -2.04 8.18 3.01
N PRO A 157 -0.99 8.95 3.37
CA PRO A 157 -1.06 10.41 3.49
C PRO A 157 -1.27 11.10 2.15
N THR A 158 -2.20 12.06 2.13
CA THR A 158 -2.48 12.88 0.96
C THR A 158 -1.80 14.24 1.06
N PHE A 159 -1.25 14.72 -0.06
CA PHE A 159 -0.56 16.01 -0.15
C PHE A 159 -1.29 16.95 -1.11
N TYR A 160 -1.51 18.18 -0.64
CA TYR A 160 -2.13 19.25 -1.42
C TYR A 160 -1.14 20.38 -1.65
N ALA A 161 -1.16 20.94 -2.86
CA ALA A 161 -0.39 22.11 -3.22
C ALA A 161 -1.26 23.14 -3.95
N TRP A 162 -0.78 24.38 -4.01
CA TRP A 162 -1.44 25.45 -4.76
C TRP A 162 -1.25 25.25 -6.26
N ASN A 163 -2.34 25.30 -7.03
CA ASN A 163 -2.30 25.17 -8.49
C ASN A 163 -2.45 26.50 -9.27
N GLY A 164 -2.48 27.63 -8.56
CA GLY A 164 -2.83 28.95 -9.11
C GLY A 164 -4.24 29.42 -8.77
N GLU A 165 -5.12 28.52 -8.33
CA GLU A 165 -6.53 28.82 -8.05
C GLU A 165 -7.00 28.31 -6.68
N SER A 166 -6.57 27.11 -6.30
CA SER A 166 -6.93 26.46 -5.04
C SER A 166 -5.85 25.46 -4.58
N MET A 167 -5.95 25.01 -3.33
CA MET A 167 -5.19 23.85 -2.86
C MET A 167 -5.81 22.59 -3.46
N LYS A 168 -5.08 21.92 -4.35
CA LYS A 168 -5.52 20.70 -5.04
C LYS A 168 -4.75 19.49 -4.51
N LEU A 169 -5.42 18.34 -4.38
CA LEU A 169 -4.77 17.06 -4.14
C LEU A 169 -3.84 16.75 -5.32
N MET A 170 -2.57 16.50 -5.05
CA MET A 170 -1.58 16.23 -6.11
C MET A 170 -0.79 14.95 -5.91
N ALA A 171 -0.74 14.40 -4.70
CA ALA A 171 0.05 13.21 -4.40
C ALA A 171 -0.55 12.42 -3.24
N GLU A 172 -0.23 11.13 -3.20
CA GLU A 172 -0.59 10.21 -2.14
C GLU A 172 0.64 9.35 -1.78
N GLY A 173 1.25 9.62 -0.62
CA GLY A 173 2.59 9.09 -0.36
C GLY A 173 2.60 7.65 0.09
N PHE A 174 3.50 6.84 -0.47
CA PHE A 174 3.85 5.49 -0.05
C PHE A 174 2.66 4.53 0.09
N SER A 175 1.75 4.56 -0.87
CA SER A 175 0.49 3.78 -0.92
C SER A 175 0.63 2.27 -0.65
N SER A 176 1.78 1.68 -0.94
CA SER A 176 2.06 0.24 -0.74
C SER A 176 2.65 -0.12 0.64
N SER A 177 3.01 0.88 1.46
CA SER A 177 3.72 0.70 2.74
C SER A 177 2.75 0.42 3.90
N ILE A 178 1.99 -0.67 3.82
CA ILE A 178 0.91 -1.04 4.77
C ILE A 178 1.39 -1.63 6.11
N LEU A 179 2.71 -1.82 6.29
CA LEU A 179 3.34 -2.36 7.50
C LEU A 179 4.78 -1.82 7.61
N PRO A 180 5.39 -1.80 8.82
CA PRO A 180 6.75 -1.30 8.99
C PRO A 180 7.80 -2.01 8.12
N VAL A 181 7.68 -3.33 7.88
CA VAL A 181 8.63 -4.05 7.01
C VAL A 181 8.57 -3.60 5.54
N PHE A 182 7.48 -2.94 5.14
CA PHE A 182 7.27 -2.39 3.79
C PHE A 182 7.58 -0.90 3.68
N GLU A 183 8.05 -0.25 4.75
CA GLU A 183 8.40 1.17 4.74
C GLU A 183 9.35 1.50 3.57
N ASN A 184 8.89 2.34 2.65
CA ASN A 184 9.67 2.78 1.51
C ASN A 184 9.58 4.29 1.29
N SER A 185 10.49 4.81 0.47
CA SER A 185 10.42 6.19 -0.01
C SER A 185 9.57 6.24 -1.27
N ASP A 186 8.82 7.32 -1.42
CA ASP A 186 7.98 7.60 -2.56
C ASP A 186 8.27 8.98 -3.12
N VAL A 187 8.11 9.16 -4.43
CA VAL A 187 8.40 10.40 -5.14
C VAL A 187 7.26 10.70 -6.10
N ASP A 188 6.35 11.58 -5.68
CA ASP A 188 5.20 11.96 -6.47
C ASP A 188 5.42 13.31 -7.16
N MET A 189 5.00 13.40 -8.42
CA MET A 189 5.02 14.66 -9.14
C MET A 189 3.87 15.57 -8.71
N LEU A 190 4.18 16.79 -8.26
CA LEU A 190 3.15 17.80 -7.99
C LEU A 190 2.74 18.51 -9.29
N TYR A 191 2.13 17.76 -10.21
CA TYR A 191 2.00 18.12 -11.63
C TYR A 191 1.43 19.52 -11.91
N TRP A 192 0.48 19.98 -11.09
CA TRP A 192 -0.16 21.29 -11.26
C TRP A 192 0.38 22.36 -10.31
N ALA A 193 1.39 22.07 -9.49
CA ALA A 193 1.91 23.01 -8.51
C ALA A 193 2.46 24.26 -9.19
N LYS A 194 2.15 25.41 -8.61
CA LYS A 194 2.68 26.72 -9.04
C LYS A 194 3.26 27.47 -7.86
N ASN A 195 4.45 28.01 -8.05
CA ASN A 195 5.09 28.91 -7.10
C ASN A 195 4.82 30.39 -7.40
N GLU A 196 4.28 30.74 -8.58
CA GLU A 196 3.84 32.10 -8.98
C GLU A 196 4.87 33.21 -8.67
N GLY A 197 6.16 32.93 -8.89
CA GLY A 197 7.23 33.87 -8.56
C GLY A 197 7.31 34.19 -7.06
N ARG A 198 7.02 33.23 -6.18
CA ARG A 198 7.22 33.32 -4.72
C ARG A 198 8.23 32.29 -4.27
N LYS A 199 8.95 32.63 -3.19
CA LYS A 199 9.84 31.67 -2.50
C LYS A 199 9.10 30.81 -1.50
N ASP A 200 8.10 31.35 -0.83
CA ASP A 200 7.30 30.59 0.12
C ASP A 200 6.42 29.60 -0.64
N PHE A 201 6.56 28.33 -0.30
CA PHE A 201 5.78 27.25 -0.91
C PHE A 201 5.20 26.36 0.18
N GLN A 202 3.93 26.02 0.04
CA GLN A 202 3.16 25.31 1.07
C GLN A 202 2.63 23.99 0.54
N ILE A 203 2.81 22.94 1.34
CA ILE A 203 2.16 21.65 1.16
C ILE A 203 1.29 21.36 2.37
N LYS A 204 0.01 21.04 2.13
CA LYS A 204 -0.87 20.52 3.18
C LYS A 204 -0.77 18.98 3.17
N LEU A 205 -0.38 18.41 4.30
CA LEU A 205 -0.36 16.98 4.58
C LEU A 205 -1.57 16.64 5.43
N THR A 206 -2.37 15.66 5.02
CA THR A 206 -3.58 15.27 5.76
C THR A 206 -3.68 13.75 5.93
N ASN A 207 -4.22 13.34 7.07
CA ASN A 207 -4.72 11.98 7.28
C ASN A 207 -6.24 11.96 7.15
N GLU A 208 -6.72 11.52 5.99
CA GLU A 208 -8.15 11.49 5.65
C GLU A 208 -8.78 10.09 5.75
N ALA A 209 -8.02 9.14 6.29
CA ALA A 209 -8.34 7.73 6.33
C ALA A 209 -8.37 7.21 7.77
N LEU A 210 -8.98 6.05 7.98
CA LEU A 210 -8.98 5.38 9.29
C LEU A 210 -7.71 4.55 9.44
N GLU A 211 -6.59 5.23 9.58
CA GLU A 211 -5.27 4.62 9.70
C GLU A 211 -4.33 5.50 10.53
N THR A 212 -3.24 4.90 10.98
CA THR A 212 -2.14 5.63 11.63
C THR A 212 -1.01 5.77 10.62
N HIS A 213 -0.61 7.00 10.29
CA HIS A 213 0.58 7.23 9.45
C HIS A 213 1.82 7.39 10.32
N ILE A 214 2.93 6.86 9.81
CA ILE A 214 4.25 6.98 10.39
C ILE A 214 5.13 7.58 9.31
N ILE A 215 5.41 8.87 9.42
CA ILE A 215 6.09 9.66 8.39
C ILE A 215 7.49 10.00 8.87
N ARG A 216 8.50 9.56 8.12
CA ARG A 216 9.93 9.81 8.40
C ARG A 216 10.38 11.16 7.92
N TYR A 217 10.01 11.50 6.70
CA TYR A 217 10.31 12.77 6.08
C TYR A 217 9.29 13.06 4.96
N ALA A 218 9.19 14.33 4.61
CA ALA A 218 8.39 14.84 3.51
C ALA A 218 9.10 16.11 2.96
N ASP A 219 9.99 15.89 2.00
CA ASP A 219 10.88 16.89 1.43
C ASP A 219 10.46 17.24 -0.01
N LEU A 220 10.79 18.43 -0.48
CA LEU A 220 10.64 18.75 -1.89
C LEU A 220 11.89 18.37 -2.67
N LEU A 221 11.68 17.86 -3.88
CA LEU A 221 12.68 17.83 -4.94
C LEU A 221 12.25 18.87 -5.98
N VAL A 222 13.08 19.90 -6.16
CA VAL A 222 12.74 20.99 -7.09
C VAL A 222 13.78 21.12 -8.19
N PHE A 223 13.29 21.45 -9.38
CA PHE A 223 14.10 21.65 -10.56
C PHE A 223 13.75 22.98 -11.21
N PRO A 224 14.70 23.93 -11.33
CA PRO A 224 14.48 25.13 -12.12
C PRO A 224 14.10 24.75 -13.56
N LYS A 225 13.06 25.40 -14.10
CA LYS A 225 12.62 25.21 -15.49
C LYS A 225 12.41 26.53 -16.20
N HIS A 226 12.54 26.51 -17.52
CA HIS A 226 12.35 27.69 -18.37
C HIS A 226 11.30 27.44 -19.46
N GLY A 227 10.38 28.39 -19.62
CA GLY A 227 9.35 28.32 -20.66
C GLY A 227 8.48 27.05 -20.51
N ASN A 228 8.40 26.27 -21.59
CA ASN A 228 7.55 25.06 -21.66
C ASN A 228 8.31 23.76 -21.38
N GLU A 229 9.54 23.83 -20.87
CA GLU A 229 10.28 22.65 -20.43
C GLU A 229 9.55 21.96 -19.27
N ARG A 230 9.59 20.62 -19.26
CA ARG A 230 9.04 19.79 -18.19
C ARG A 230 10.07 18.78 -17.74
N ILE A 231 10.00 18.37 -16.49
CA ILE A 231 10.86 17.34 -15.92
C ILE A 231 9.98 16.21 -15.42
N PHE A 232 10.34 14.99 -15.76
CA PHE A 232 9.60 13.79 -15.37
C PHE A 232 10.54 12.75 -14.78
N ALA A 233 10.03 11.97 -13.83
CA ALA A 233 10.73 10.86 -13.22
C ALA A 233 10.47 9.56 -13.99
N THR A 234 11.48 8.72 -14.05
CA THR A 234 11.39 7.32 -14.49
C THR A 234 11.20 6.41 -13.27
N GLU A 235 10.68 5.21 -13.48
CA GLU A 235 10.47 4.19 -12.43
C GLU A 235 11.76 3.87 -11.63
N ASP A 236 12.94 3.95 -12.25
CA ASP A 236 14.22 3.74 -11.57
C ASP A 236 14.75 4.99 -10.84
N GLY A 237 13.92 6.02 -10.67
CA GLY A 237 14.20 7.21 -9.88
C GLY A 237 15.11 8.24 -10.57
N LYS A 238 15.29 8.15 -11.90
CA LYS A 238 16.03 9.19 -12.66
C LYS A 238 15.08 10.25 -13.19
N PHE A 239 15.55 11.50 -13.19
CA PHE A 239 14.80 12.63 -13.72
C PHE A 239 15.39 13.09 -15.05
N TYR A 240 14.52 13.40 -15.99
CA TYR A 240 14.92 13.87 -17.30
C TYR A 240 14.22 15.18 -17.64
N LYS A 241 15.01 16.13 -18.17
CA LYS A 241 14.45 17.29 -18.84
C LYS A 241 13.87 16.84 -20.18
N THR A 242 12.69 17.35 -20.47
CA THR A 242 11.91 16.99 -21.65
C THR A 242 11.43 18.22 -22.40
N SER A 243 11.22 18.05 -23.70
CA SER A 243 10.72 19.10 -24.58
C SER A 243 9.78 18.54 -25.64
N LYS A 244 8.98 19.42 -26.26
CA LYS A 244 8.07 19.09 -27.37
C LYS A 244 7.18 17.87 -27.07
N ILE A 245 6.35 17.99 -26.06
CA ILE A 245 5.38 16.93 -25.77
C ILE A 245 4.29 16.95 -26.86
N ILE A 246 4.12 15.83 -27.55
CA ILE A 246 3.09 15.64 -28.58
C ILE A 246 2.04 14.64 -28.09
N SER A 247 0.78 14.95 -28.38
CA SER A 247 -0.34 14.07 -28.09
C SER A 247 -0.44 12.94 -29.12
N PRO A 248 -1.03 11.79 -28.76
CA PRO A 248 -1.30 10.73 -29.72
C PRO A 248 -2.28 11.21 -30.81
N THR A 249 -2.11 10.70 -32.02
CA THR A 249 -3.04 10.86 -33.14
C THR A 249 -4.14 9.79 -33.10
N VAL A 250 -3.84 8.64 -32.51
CA VAL A 250 -4.78 7.52 -32.29
C VAL A 250 -4.66 7.04 -30.84
N CYS A 251 -5.80 6.76 -30.21
CA CYS A 251 -5.93 5.96 -28.98
C CYS A 251 -7.06 4.98 -29.19
N SER A 252 -6.81 3.69 -29.06
CA SER A 252 -7.84 2.66 -29.23
C SER A 252 -7.76 1.61 -28.14
N GLY A 253 -8.86 1.48 -27.39
CA GLY A 253 -9.08 0.45 -26.39
C GLY A 253 -10.21 -0.51 -26.78
N SER A 254 -10.63 -1.35 -25.85
CA SER A 254 -11.79 -2.25 -26.02
C SER A 254 -13.11 -1.51 -26.26
N GLU A 255 -13.16 -0.26 -25.79
CA GLU A 255 -14.26 0.70 -25.88
C GLU A 255 -14.29 1.48 -27.20
N GLY A 256 -13.28 1.31 -28.06
CA GLY A 256 -13.10 2.11 -29.27
C GLY A 256 -12.12 3.27 -29.06
N ASP A 257 -12.41 4.42 -29.70
CA ASP A 257 -11.56 5.61 -29.60
C ASP A 257 -11.62 6.21 -28.19
N CYS A 258 -10.44 6.32 -27.57
CA CYS A 258 -10.25 6.85 -26.21
C CYS A 258 -9.46 8.17 -26.18
N ARG A 259 -9.16 8.77 -27.33
CA ARG A 259 -8.15 9.84 -27.45
C ARG A 259 -8.48 11.04 -26.58
N ASN A 260 -9.74 11.46 -26.55
CA ASN A 260 -10.16 12.66 -25.82
C ASN A 260 -9.97 12.58 -24.30
N LEU A 261 -9.83 11.37 -23.74
CA LEU A 261 -9.69 11.12 -22.29
C LEU A 261 -8.23 11.06 -21.82
N ILE A 262 -7.26 11.27 -22.72
CA ILE A 262 -5.83 11.14 -22.39
C ILE A 262 -4.99 12.35 -22.87
N LEU A 263 -5.64 13.42 -23.32
CA LEU A 263 -4.95 14.58 -23.91
C LEU A 263 -4.40 15.55 -22.86
N GLN A 264 -4.98 15.59 -21.67
CA GLN A 264 -4.67 16.57 -20.63
C GLN A 264 -4.82 15.93 -19.26
N MET A 265 -3.97 16.32 -18.32
CA MET A 265 -4.17 16.02 -16.90
C MET A 265 -5.32 16.90 -16.36
N ASP A 266 -6.56 16.52 -16.63
CA ASP A 266 -7.78 17.25 -16.26
C ASP A 266 -8.76 16.43 -15.40
N ALA A 267 -8.36 15.23 -14.99
CA ALA A 267 -9.13 14.23 -14.26
C ALA A 267 -10.31 13.62 -15.04
N GLN A 268 -10.40 13.83 -16.37
CA GLN A 268 -11.32 13.09 -17.25
C GLN A 268 -10.66 11.82 -17.77
N GLU A 269 -10.56 10.84 -16.88
CA GLU A 269 -9.72 9.67 -17.09
C GLU A 269 -10.35 8.62 -18.02
N ARG A 270 -9.50 7.97 -18.81
CA ARG A 270 -9.80 6.69 -19.45
C ARG A 270 -9.73 5.56 -18.42
N TYR A 271 -10.76 4.72 -18.38
CA TYR A 271 -10.74 3.43 -17.67
C TYR A 271 -11.68 2.44 -18.34
N SER A 272 -11.53 1.16 -18.03
CA SER A 272 -12.46 0.10 -18.42
C SER A 272 -13.07 -0.55 -17.17
N GLU A 273 -14.18 -1.26 -17.33
CA GLU A 273 -14.66 -2.10 -16.24
C GLU A 273 -13.87 -3.41 -16.15
N ALA A 274 -13.69 -3.91 -14.92
CA ALA A 274 -13.06 -5.19 -14.65
C ALA A 274 -13.80 -6.35 -15.32
N ASP A 275 -13.07 -7.41 -15.64
CA ASP A 275 -13.63 -8.62 -16.23
C ASP A 275 -14.49 -9.39 -15.21
N SER A 276 -15.70 -9.77 -15.63
CA SER A 276 -16.67 -10.43 -14.74
C SER A 276 -16.31 -11.86 -14.34
N LYS A 277 -15.35 -12.49 -15.02
CA LYS A 277 -14.94 -13.89 -14.78
C LYS A 277 -13.55 -13.99 -14.17
N ASN A 278 -12.71 -12.95 -14.28
CA ASN A 278 -11.36 -12.97 -13.76
C ASN A 278 -10.78 -11.55 -13.57
N LEU A 279 -10.59 -11.13 -12.33
CA LEU A 279 -10.02 -9.80 -12.02
C LEU A 279 -8.55 -9.62 -12.46
N ALA A 280 -7.86 -10.67 -12.89
CA ALA A 280 -6.52 -10.60 -13.49
C ALA A 280 -6.53 -10.65 -15.03
N ALA A 281 -7.70 -10.50 -15.67
CA ALA A 281 -7.78 -10.40 -17.12
C ALA A 281 -7.00 -9.19 -17.62
N ARG A 282 -6.36 -9.33 -18.79
CA ARG A 282 -5.55 -8.25 -19.38
C ARG A 282 -6.33 -7.54 -20.48
N GLU A 283 -6.03 -6.26 -20.65
CA GLU A 283 -6.49 -5.44 -21.76
C GLU A 283 -5.32 -4.74 -22.44
N TYR A 284 -5.61 -4.15 -23.60
CA TYR A 284 -4.65 -3.40 -24.41
C TYR A 284 -5.20 -2.04 -24.78
N VAL A 285 -4.32 -1.04 -24.80
CA VAL A 285 -4.57 0.27 -25.39
C VAL A 285 -3.49 0.52 -26.43
N ASP A 286 -3.90 0.72 -27.68
CA ASP A 286 -3.03 0.99 -28.82
C ASP A 286 -3.00 2.48 -29.13
N LEU A 287 -1.80 3.01 -29.31
CA LEU A 287 -1.52 4.43 -29.50
C LEU A 287 -0.66 4.62 -30.74
N GLU A 288 -0.92 5.70 -31.47
CA GLU A 288 -0.07 6.15 -32.57
C GLU A 288 0.31 7.62 -32.37
N PHE A 289 1.57 7.95 -32.69
CA PHE A 289 2.11 9.29 -32.63
C PHE A 289 2.82 9.62 -33.94
N ASP A 290 2.58 10.79 -34.50
CA ASP A 290 3.36 11.28 -35.64
C ASP A 290 4.55 12.10 -35.12
N CYS A 291 5.74 11.53 -35.21
CA CYS A 291 6.95 12.11 -34.64
C CYS A 291 8.01 12.36 -35.71
N SER A 292 8.54 13.58 -35.76
CA SER A 292 9.66 13.93 -36.63
C SER A 292 11.02 13.95 -35.90
N ALA A 293 11.05 13.57 -34.63
CA ALA A 293 12.23 13.72 -33.79
C ALA A 293 13.29 12.65 -34.08
N LYS A 294 14.55 13.03 -33.87
CA LYS A 294 15.72 12.15 -33.94
C LYS A 294 16.39 11.93 -32.58
N ASN A 295 15.86 12.57 -31.55
CA ASN A 295 16.38 12.49 -30.18
C ASN A 295 15.88 11.21 -29.50
N GLN A 296 16.43 10.92 -28.32
CA GLN A 296 15.86 9.89 -27.46
C GLN A 296 14.43 10.29 -27.08
N LEU A 297 13.50 9.34 -27.19
CA LEU A 297 12.10 9.58 -26.90
C LEU A 297 11.72 9.02 -25.53
N GLY A 298 10.74 9.66 -24.92
CA GLY A 298 10.07 9.19 -23.71
C GLY A 298 8.56 9.22 -23.88
N LEU A 299 7.89 8.24 -23.31
CA LEU A 299 6.44 8.19 -23.17
C LEU A 299 6.08 8.64 -21.76
N ILE A 300 5.31 9.71 -21.66
CA ILE A 300 4.75 10.21 -20.40
C ILE A 300 3.39 9.54 -20.21
N ILE A 301 3.13 9.00 -19.03
CA ILE A 301 1.84 8.43 -18.66
C ILE A 301 1.45 9.01 -17.30
N GLY A 302 0.32 9.71 -17.26
CA GLY A 302 -0.34 10.13 -16.04
C GLY A 302 -1.46 9.15 -15.70
N SER A 303 -1.37 8.49 -14.54
CA SER A 303 -2.30 7.43 -14.17
C SER A 303 -2.41 7.23 -12.67
N ARG A 304 -3.49 6.58 -12.25
CA ARG A 304 -3.69 5.99 -10.92
C ARG A 304 -4.39 4.65 -11.02
N GLN A 305 -4.48 3.93 -9.91
CA GLN A 305 -5.33 2.74 -9.86
C GLN A 305 -6.80 3.10 -9.65
N THR A 306 -7.67 2.17 -10.05
CA THR A 306 -9.06 2.10 -9.56
C THR A 306 -9.07 1.51 -8.15
N LEU A 307 -10.23 1.52 -7.51
CA LEU A 307 -10.42 0.91 -6.18
C LEU A 307 -10.40 -0.63 -6.17
N LEU A 308 -9.99 -1.30 -7.25
CA LEU A 308 -9.89 -2.76 -7.32
C LEU A 308 -8.89 -3.33 -6.30
N THR A 309 -7.70 -2.75 -6.20
CA THR A 309 -6.69 -3.15 -5.20
C THR A 309 -7.14 -2.84 -3.79
N THR A 310 -7.72 -1.66 -3.56
CA THR A 310 -8.35 -1.28 -2.28
C THR A 310 -9.40 -2.32 -1.85
N TYR A 311 -10.30 -2.72 -2.77
CA TYR A 311 -11.29 -3.76 -2.51
C TYR A 311 -10.63 -5.07 -2.08
N LEU A 312 -9.63 -5.54 -2.84
CA LEU A 312 -8.94 -6.79 -2.54
C LEU A 312 -8.21 -6.70 -1.21
N PHE A 313 -7.52 -5.60 -0.93
CA PHE A 313 -6.79 -5.38 0.32
C PHE A 313 -7.74 -5.42 1.52
N TYR A 314 -8.83 -4.64 1.49
CA TYR A 314 -9.81 -4.62 2.57
C TYR A 314 -10.57 -5.94 2.69
N GLN A 315 -10.81 -6.67 1.59
CA GLN A 315 -11.40 -7.99 1.65
C GLN A 315 -10.46 -9.00 2.32
N SER A 316 -9.14 -8.85 2.12
CA SER A 316 -8.11 -9.65 2.80
C SER A 316 -8.18 -9.45 4.33
N LEU A 317 -8.24 -8.21 4.78
CA LEU A 317 -8.38 -7.85 6.20
C LEU A 317 -9.70 -8.39 6.78
N ALA A 318 -10.80 -8.26 6.05
CA ALA A 318 -12.09 -8.84 6.44
C ALA A 318 -12.01 -10.35 6.63
N PHE A 319 -11.43 -11.09 5.68
CA PHE A 319 -11.34 -12.55 5.82
C PHE A 319 -10.43 -12.98 6.96
N LEU A 320 -9.37 -12.22 7.25
CA LEU A 320 -8.51 -12.44 8.42
C LEU A 320 -9.24 -12.13 9.73
N GLY A 321 -10.04 -11.07 9.75
CA GLY A 321 -10.81 -10.60 10.91
C GLY A 321 -9.93 -10.42 12.13
N ASN A 322 -10.30 -11.06 13.25
CA ASN A 322 -9.52 -11.03 14.49
C ASN A 322 -8.11 -11.63 14.40
N ASN A 323 -7.74 -12.25 13.26
CA ASN A 323 -6.38 -12.76 13.03
C ASN A 323 -5.51 -11.78 12.23
N ALA A 324 -6.02 -10.60 11.84
CA ALA A 324 -5.25 -9.63 11.06
C ALA A 324 -3.96 -9.21 11.77
N GLY A 325 -4.03 -8.85 13.07
CA GLY A 325 -2.85 -8.50 13.86
C GLY A 325 -1.84 -9.65 13.99
N TYR A 326 -2.31 -10.89 14.18
CA TYR A 326 -1.42 -12.05 14.18
C TYR A 326 -0.76 -12.26 12.81
N PHE A 327 -1.53 -12.14 11.72
CA PHE A 327 -1.02 -12.28 10.36
C PHE A 327 0.05 -11.23 10.04
N ALA A 328 -0.22 -9.95 10.34
CA ALA A 328 0.72 -8.85 10.20
C ALA A 328 1.98 -9.06 11.07
N SER A 329 1.82 -9.44 12.33
CA SER A 329 2.97 -9.69 13.22
C SER A 329 3.92 -10.77 12.70
N ARG A 330 3.41 -11.77 11.96
CA ARG A 330 4.25 -12.81 11.35
C ARG A 330 5.06 -12.28 10.17
N ILE A 331 4.50 -11.37 9.38
CA ILE A 331 5.20 -10.68 8.30
C ILE A 331 6.32 -9.83 8.89
N GLU A 332 6.01 -9.03 9.91
CA GLU A 332 6.98 -8.22 10.68
C GLU A 332 8.10 -9.06 11.31
N SER A 333 7.77 -10.27 11.78
CA SER A 333 8.75 -11.21 12.35
C SER A 333 9.61 -11.93 11.29
N GLY A 334 9.49 -11.57 10.01
CA GLY A 334 10.34 -12.08 8.93
C GLY A 334 9.86 -13.35 8.25
N ASP A 335 8.57 -13.70 8.30
CA ASP A 335 8.01 -14.83 7.54
C ASP A 335 7.95 -14.55 6.04
N LYS A 336 9.09 -14.78 5.36
CA LYS A 336 9.23 -14.61 3.90
C LYS A 336 8.27 -15.48 3.09
N ALA A 337 7.84 -16.63 3.60
CA ALA A 337 6.91 -17.49 2.87
C ALA A 337 5.49 -16.91 2.88
N LEU A 338 5.08 -16.28 3.99
CA LEU A 338 3.83 -15.55 4.07
C LEU A 338 3.87 -14.26 3.26
N GLN A 339 4.96 -13.49 3.37
CA GLN A 339 5.17 -12.27 2.59
C GLN A 339 5.02 -12.53 1.08
N ARG A 340 5.72 -13.51 0.53
CA ARG A 340 5.61 -13.89 -0.90
C ARG A 340 4.21 -14.30 -1.32
N ARG A 341 3.40 -14.85 -0.41
CA ARG A 341 2.00 -15.21 -0.71
C ARG A 341 1.11 -13.98 -0.81
N VAL A 342 1.40 -12.94 -0.01
CA VAL A 342 0.73 -11.65 -0.10
C VAL A 342 1.14 -10.96 -1.40
N GLU A 343 2.45 -10.82 -1.67
CA GLU A 343 2.98 -10.18 -2.91
C GLU A 343 2.39 -10.81 -4.18
N LYS A 344 2.24 -12.14 -4.20
CA LYS A 344 1.73 -12.87 -5.37
C LYS A 344 0.34 -12.45 -5.83
N ILE A 345 -0.53 -11.91 -4.98
CA ILE A 345 -1.83 -11.41 -5.46
C ILE A 345 -1.67 -10.12 -6.26
N TRP A 346 -0.76 -9.25 -5.83
CA TRP A 346 -0.44 -7.98 -6.49
C TRP A 346 0.35 -8.21 -7.77
N ASP A 347 1.29 -9.15 -7.79
CA ASP A 347 2.00 -9.58 -9.01
C ASP A 347 1.04 -10.02 -10.14
N LEU A 348 -0.10 -10.64 -9.77
CA LEU A 348 -1.09 -11.10 -10.76
C LEU A 348 -1.88 -9.95 -11.37
N LEU A 349 -2.03 -8.83 -10.66
CA LEU A 349 -2.61 -7.60 -11.15
C LEU A 349 -1.56 -6.84 -11.98
N GLY A 350 -0.31 -6.79 -11.53
CA GLY A 350 0.84 -6.26 -12.27
C GLY A 350 0.71 -4.79 -12.69
N THR A 351 1.69 -4.38 -13.48
CA THR A 351 1.96 -2.99 -13.89
C THR A 351 1.25 -2.59 -15.18
N ILE A 352 1.42 -1.33 -15.60
CA ILE A 352 1.21 -0.92 -16.99
C ILE A 352 2.48 -1.30 -17.78
N GLU A 353 2.43 -2.37 -18.57
CA GLU A 353 3.56 -2.75 -19.42
C GLU A 353 3.52 -1.92 -20.73
N VAL A 354 4.63 -1.28 -21.09
CA VAL A 354 4.76 -0.46 -22.30
C VAL A 354 5.51 -1.22 -23.39
N PHE A 355 4.89 -1.32 -24.57
CA PHE A 355 5.48 -1.91 -25.76
C PHE A 355 5.58 -0.89 -26.89
N VAL A 356 6.68 -0.93 -27.65
CA VAL A 356 6.85 -0.16 -28.89
C VAL A 356 7.00 -1.13 -30.05
N GLN A 357 6.40 -0.81 -31.20
CA GLN A 357 6.60 -1.60 -32.40
C GLN A 357 7.95 -1.24 -33.05
N GLY A 358 8.86 -2.21 -33.13
CA GLY A 358 10.13 -2.03 -33.84
C GLY A 358 9.98 -2.12 -35.37
N GLN A 359 11.05 -1.82 -36.10
CA GLN A 359 11.09 -1.78 -37.58
C GLN A 359 10.63 -3.08 -38.27
N SER A 360 10.79 -4.23 -37.61
CA SER A 360 10.33 -5.53 -38.12
C SER A 360 8.84 -5.80 -37.93
N GLY A 361 8.09 -4.84 -37.36
CA GLY A 361 6.69 -5.00 -36.96
C GLY A 361 6.48 -5.75 -35.64
N LYS A 362 7.57 -6.19 -34.97
CA LYS A 362 7.50 -6.87 -33.67
C LYS A 362 7.33 -5.88 -32.52
N TRP A 363 6.47 -6.24 -31.57
CA TRP A 363 6.31 -5.52 -30.31
C TRP A 363 7.46 -5.83 -29.35
N ILE A 364 8.08 -4.80 -28.78
CA ILE A 364 9.20 -4.88 -27.85
C ILE A 364 8.77 -4.21 -26.55
N LYS A 365 8.80 -4.93 -25.42
CA LYS A 365 8.58 -4.32 -24.10
C LYS A 365 9.74 -3.38 -23.80
N THR A 366 9.46 -2.12 -23.51
CA THR A 366 10.48 -1.08 -23.25
C THR A 366 10.50 -0.61 -21.80
N GLY A 367 9.40 -0.81 -21.07
CA GLY A 367 9.33 -0.43 -19.68
C GLY A 367 8.00 -0.82 -19.06
N GLU A 368 7.81 -0.40 -17.82
CA GLU A 368 6.58 -0.54 -17.07
C GLU A 368 6.45 0.61 -16.07
N ILE A 369 5.23 0.81 -15.58
CA ILE A 369 4.91 1.75 -14.52
C ILE A 369 4.25 0.97 -13.39
N ASP A 370 4.80 1.11 -12.19
CA ASP A 370 4.27 0.51 -10.97
C ASP A 370 3.74 1.59 -10.03
N GLU A 371 2.42 1.76 -10.05
CA GLU A 371 1.68 2.69 -9.19
C GLU A 371 0.56 1.89 -8.50
N MET A 372 0.33 2.11 -7.20
CA MET A 372 -0.67 1.44 -6.39
C MET A 372 -1.78 2.35 -5.85
N GLY A 373 -1.53 3.65 -5.77
CA GLY A 373 -2.42 4.66 -5.23
C GLY A 373 -3.70 4.84 -6.07
N PRO A 374 -4.89 4.88 -5.44
CA PRO A 374 -6.15 5.09 -6.14
C PRO A 374 -6.68 6.53 -6.05
N ILE A 375 -6.00 7.47 -5.40
CA ILE A 375 -6.55 8.80 -5.06
C ILE A 375 -5.96 9.90 -5.96
N ALA A 376 -4.63 9.93 -6.13
CA ALA A 376 -3.93 10.94 -6.90
C ALA A 376 -3.29 10.31 -8.14
N SER A 377 -3.40 10.96 -9.29
CA SER A 377 -2.69 10.52 -10.49
C SER A 377 -1.25 10.97 -10.43
N ASP A 378 -0.32 10.02 -10.41
CA ASP A 378 1.10 10.30 -10.58
C ASP A 378 1.48 10.25 -12.07
N VAL A 379 2.63 10.82 -12.41
CA VAL A 379 3.09 10.99 -13.79
C VAL A 379 4.50 10.47 -13.97
N HIS A 380 4.62 9.42 -14.77
CA HIS A 380 5.88 8.72 -15.01
C HIS A 380 6.35 8.86 -16.45
N LEU A 381 7.67 8.77 -16.63
CA LEU A 381 8.36 8.72 -17.91
C LEU A 381 8.87 7.30 -18.17
N VAL A 382 8.55 6.76 -19.35
CA VAL A 382 9.13 5.52 -19.85
C VAL A 382 10.02 5.83 -21.05
N THR A 383 11.33 5.60 -20.91
CA THR A 383 12.26 5.77 -22.03
C THR A 383 11.99 4.74 -23.13
N LEU A 384 12.03 5.18 -24.38
CA LEU A 384 11.81 4.32 -25.54
C LEU A 384 13.15 3.99 -26.23
N PRO A 385 13.29 2.80 -26.86
CA PRO A 385 14.43 2.53 -27.72
C PRO A 385 14.43 3.51 -28.91
N PRO A 386 15.58 3.70 -29.59
CA PRO A 386 15.67 4.57 -30.75
C PRO A 386 14.56 4.29 -31.78
N GLN A 387 13.88 5.35 -32.21
CA GLN A 387 12.81 5.32 -33.21
C GLN A 387 13.22 6.10 -34.46
N GLU A 388 12.75 5.64 -35.61
CA GLU A 388 12.86 6.41 -36.85
C GLU A 388 11.73 7.45 -36.91
N PRO A 389 11.94 8.61 -37.56
CA PRO A 389 10.88 9.56 -37.83
C PRO A 389 9.71 8.92 -38.59
N GLY A 390 8.48 9.26 -38.20
CA GLY A 390 7.25 8.75 -38.78
C GLY A 390 6.21 8.41 -37.71
N THR A 391 5.36 7.44 -38.01
CA THR A 391 4.33 6.97 -37.09
C THR A 391 4.93 5.98 -36.09
N ILE A 392 4.99 6.38 -34.83
CA ILE A 392 5.44 5.56 -33.71
C ILE A 392 4.22 4.89 -33.10
N LYS A 393 4.28 3.56 -32.98
CA LYS A 393 3.18 2.74 -32.45
C LYS A 393 3.54 2.20 -31.08
N VAL A 394 2.70 2.51 -30.10
CA VAL A 394 2.86 2.12 -28.70
C VAL A 394 1.65 1.29 -28.29
N ARG A 395 1.89 0.25 -27.50
CA ARG A 395 0.84 -0.58 -26.91
C ARG A 395 1.05 -0.65 -25.41
N LEU A 396 0.02 -0.28 -24.66
CA LEU A 396 -0.06 -0.53 -23.23
C LEU A 396 -0.74 -1.88 -23.00
N LYS A 397 -0.19 -2.70 -22.12
CA LYS A 397 -0.80 -3.95 -21.65
C LYS A 397 -0.93 -3.88 -20.14
N MET A 398 -2.15 -3.99 -19.65
CA MET A 398 -2.46 -3.77 -18.24
C MET A 398 -3.61 -4.66 -17.77
N THR A 399 -3.86 -4.71 -16.46
CA THR A 399 -5.04 -5.43 -15.95
C THR A 399 -6.31 -4.64 -16.23
N ARG A 400 -7.30 -5.35 -16.79
CA ARG A 400 -8.57 -4.78 -17.18
C ARG A 400 -9.32 -4.27 -15.96
N GLY A 401 -9.70 -2.99 -16.01
CA GLY A 401 -10.39 -2.29 -14.94
C GLY A 401 -9.56 -2.05 -13.69
N LEU A 402 -8.23 -2.13 -13.79
CA LEU A 402 -7.34 -1.72 -12.70
C LEU A 402 -6.87 -0.28 -12.85
N TRP A 403 -6.73 0.25 -14.06
CA TRP A 403 -6.01 1.50 -14.31
C TRP A 403 -6.92 2.61 -14.82
N ARG A 404 -6.69 3.81 -14.29
CA ARG A 404 -7.25 5.08 -14.76
C ARG A 404 -6.11 5.89 -15.35
N ILE A 405 -6.26 6.27 -16.62
CA ILE A 405 -5.24 7.02 -17.36
C ILE A 405 -5.81 8.39 -17.68
N ASP A 406 -5.15 9.43 -17.18
CA ASP A 406 -5.56 10.83 -17.40
C ASP A 406 -4.75 11.47 -18.53
N TYR A 407 -3.53 10.99 -18.76
CA TYR A 407 -2.63 11.63 -19.73
C TYR A 407 -1.68 10.64 -20.39
N ILE A 408 -1.49 10.81 -21.71
CA ILE A 408 -0.39 10.19 -22.43
C ILE A 408 0.22 11.20 -23.41
N GLY A 409 1.55 11.34 -23.36
CA GLY A 409 2.30 12.17 -24.29
C GLY A 409 3.59 11.51 -24.73
N LEU A 410 4.05 11.82 -25.94
CA LEU A 410 5.39 11.45 -26.41
C LEU A 410 6.27 12.71 -26.38
N THR A 411 7.50 12.60 -25.89
CA THR A 411 8.38 13.77 -25.71
C THR A 411 9.83 13.46 -26.11
N ASP A 412 10.55 14.51 -26.49
CA ASP A 412 12.00 14.47 -26.63
C ASP A 412 12.64 14.50 -25.23
N ILE A 413 13.47 13.51 -24.92
CA ILE A 413 14.37 13.52 -23.76
C ILE A 413 15.64 14.26 -24.16
N THR A 414 15.98 15.32 -23.42
CA THR A 414 17.16 16.14 -23.72
C THR A 414 18.37 15.75 -22.88
N GLU A 415 18.23 15.71 -21.55
CA GLU A 415 19.32 15.39 -20.62
C GLU A 415 18.79 14.88 -19.27
N PRO A 416 19.55 14.04 -18.54
CA PRO A 416 19.28 13.74 -17.14
C PRO A 416 19.54 14.98 -16.27
N VAL A 417 18.78 15.15 -15.20
CA VAL A 417 18.89 16.27 -14.26
C VAL A 417 18.82 15.79 -12.82
N GLU A 418 19.45 16.54 -11.92
CA GLU A 418 19.44 16.25 -10.47
C GLU A 418 18.63 17.32 -9.72
N PRO A 419 17.86 16.93 -8.68
CA PRO A 419 17.03 17.86 -7.93
C PRO A 419 17.83 18.70 -6.94
N ILE A 420 17.30 19.88 -6.62
CA ILE A 420 17.61 20.56 -5.36
C ILE A 420 16.64 20.03 -4.31
N GLN A 421 17.15 19.34 -3.29
CA GLN A 421 16.32 18.85 -2.18
C GLN A 421 16.11 19.97 -1.15
N ILE A 422 14.86 20.14 -0.70
CA ILE A 422 14.47 21.19 0.25
C ILE A 422 13.67 20.55 1.38
N ASN A 423 14.17 20.67 2.61
CA ASN A 423 13.44 20.26 3.80
C ASN A 423 12.41 21.33 4.22
N PRO A 424 11.34 20.95 4.93
CA PRO A 424 10.45 21.91 5.56
C PRO A 424 11.22 22.88 6.46
N THR A 425 10.91 24.18 6.37
CA THR A 425 11.49 25.23 7.23
C THR A 425 10.73 25.38 8.54
N PHE A 426 9.39 25.29 8.48
CA PHE A 426 8.52 25.22 9.65
C PHE A 426 7.23 24.49 9.30
N ILE A 427 6.58 23.96 10.33
CA ILE A 427 5.30 23.25 10.20
C ILE A 427 4.26 23.96 11.03
N THR A 428 3.06 24.14 10.48
CA THR A 428 1.91 24.61 11.25
C THR A 428 0.88 23.50 11.42
N THR A 429 0.20 23.51 12.58
CA THR A 429 -0.90 22.61 12.93
C THR A 429 -1.96 23.47 13.58
N ASN A 430 -3.19 23.45 13.05
CA ASN A 430 -4.27 24.35 13.50
C ASN A 430 -3.79 25.82 13.58
N ASP A 431 -3.16 26.29 12.50
CA ASP A 431 -2.63 27.65 12.32
C ASP A 431 -1.53 28.09 13.31
N SER A 432 -1.01 27.18 14.13
CA SER A 432 0.07 27.45 15.08
C SER A 432 1.35 26.71 14.67
N ILE A 433 2.50 27.35 14.85
CA ILE A 433 3.81 26.71 14.62
C ILE A 433 3.95 25.48 15.53
N ASN A 434 4.42 24.39 14.94
CA ASN A 434 4.61 23.10 15.60
C ASN A 434 6.06 22.62 15.44
N ASP A 435 6.92 23.10 16.33
CA ASP A 435 8.35 22.74 16.35
C ASP A 435 8.58 21.24 16.59
N LEU A 436 7.67 20.59 17.32
CA LEU A 436 7.75 19.14 17.56
C LEU A 436 7.58 18.36 16.25
N ALA A 437 6.56 18.69 15.46
CA ALA A 437 6.32 18.06 14.17
C ALA A 437 7.49 18.32 13.20
N LEU A 438 8.04 19.53 13.18
CA LEU A 438 9.23 19.86 12.38
C LEU A 438 10.43 19.00 12.80
N ASN A 439 10.69 18.87 14.10
CA ASN A 439 11.77 18.04 14.62
C ASN A 439 11.58 16.55 14.26
N GLN A 440 10.35 16.05 14.33
CA GLN A 440 9.99 14.68 13.96
C GLN A 440 10.21 14.36 12.47
N LEU A 441 9.94 15.31 11.57
CA LEU A 441 10.14 15.11 10.13
C LEU A 441 11.56 15.35 9.63
N CYS A 442 12.34 16.20 10.30
CA CYS A 442 13.64 16.64 9.77
C CYS A 442 14.87 16.11 10.53
N HIS A 443 14.76 15.80 11.83
CA HIS A 443 15.94 15.67 12.70
C HIS A 443 15.90 14.51 13.70
N SER A 444 14.79 13.79 13.81
CA SER A 444 14.55 12.84 14.90
C SER A 444 14.59 11.38 14.44
N ASP A 445 15.06 10.49 15.31
CA ASP A 445 14.82 9.05 15.18
C ASP A 445 13.32 8.70 15.33
N GLU A 446 12.53 9.62 15.91
CA GLU A 446 11.10 9.47 16.13
C GLU A 446 10.30 10.11 14.98
N PRO A 447 9.43 9.34 14.31
CA PRO A 447 8.67 9.80 13.15
C PRO A 447 7.55 10.76 13.55
N LEU A 448 7.06 11.54 12.59
CA LEU A 448 5.77 12.22 12.73
C LEU A 448 4.67 11.16 12.64
N ILE A 449 3.81 11.11 13.66
CA ILE A 449 2.66 10.22 13.70
C ILE A 449 1.41 11.07 13.50
N THR A 450 0.61 10.73 12.49
CA THR A 450 -0.70 11.35 12.25
C THR A 450 -1.81 10.33 12.49
N LEU A 451 -2.89 10.79 13.10
CA LEU A 451 -4.10 10.02 13.34
C LEU A 451 -5.22 10.52 12.42
N PRO A 452 -6.33 9.75 12.29
CA PRO A 452 -7.44 10.13 11.43
C PRO A 452 -7.94 11.55 11.72
N GLY A 453 -7.92 12.41 10.70
CA GLY A 453 -8.34 13.82 10.77
C GLY A 453 -7.22 14.82 11.05
N ASP A 454 -6.00 14.37 11.38
CA ASP A 454 -4.86 15.27 11.56
C ASP A 454 -4.47 15.95 10.23
N SER A 455 -4.05 17.22 10.34
CA SER A 455 -3.62 18.03 9.22
C SER A 455 -2.43 18.91 9.63
N HIS A 456 -1.42 18.96 8.76
CA HIS A 456 -0.25 19.80 8.92
C HIS A 456 0.01 20.60 7.64
N THR A 457 0.49 21.83 7.78
CA THR A 457 1.01 22.60 6.64
C THR A 457 2.52 22.67 6.75
N LEU A 458 3.20 22.08 5.77
CA LEU A 458 4.64 22.07 5.62
C LEU A 458 5.02 23.29 4.78
N ASN A 459 5.89 24.15 5.32
CA ASN A 459 6.29 25.38 4.66
C ASN A 459 7.75 25.26 4.23
N PHE A 460 8.02 25.60 2.97
CA PHE A 460 9.32 25.50 2.32
C PHE A 460 9.74 26.86 1.76
N ILE A 461 11.05 27.05 1.61
CA ILE A 461 11.63 28.23 0.95
C ILE A 461 12.34 27.76 -0.32
N LEU A 462 11.80 28.13 -1.47
CA LEU A 462 12.42 27.86 -2.76
C LEU A 462 13.69 28.71 -2.98
N PRO A 463 14.71 28.19 -3.70
CA PRO A 463 16.04 28.81 -3.73
C PRO A 463 16.04 30.20 -4.38
N ASP A 464 15.39 30.32 -5.53
CA ASP A 464 15.35 31.53 -6.36
C ASP A 464 13.92 31.83 -6.84
N ILE A 465 13.53 33.09 -6.73
CA ILE A 465 12.20 33.61 -7.11
C ILE A 465 12.06 33.85 -8.62
N SER A 466 13.18 33.98 -9.34
CA SER A 466 13.22 34.24 -10.78
C SER A 466 12.96 32.99 -11.63
N ASN A 467 12.92 31.81 -10.98
CA ASN A 467 12.66 30.54 -11.63
C ASN A 467 11.26 30.04 -11.32
N ASP A 468 10.62 29.46 -12.34
CA ASP A 468 9.58 28.47 -12.13
C ASP A 468 10.25 27.12 -11.81
N TYR A 469 9.55 26.26 -11.07
CA TYR A 469 10.07 24.94 -10.71
C TYR A 469 9.15 23.84 -11.21
N GLU A 470 9.75 22.74 -11.65
CA GLU A 470 9.08 21.43 -11.55
C GLU A 470 9.31 20.91 -10.12
N ILE A 471 8.23 20.47 -9.48
CA ILE A 471 8.23 20.15 -8.04
C ILE A 471 7.72 18.74 -7.85
N PHE A 472 8.44 17.96 -7.07
CA PHE A 472 8.05 16.63 -6.60
C PHE A 472 8.05 16.64 -5.07
N ILE A 473 7.16 15.87 -4.46
CA ILE A 473 7.21 15.56 -3.03
C ILE A 473 7.92 14.21 -2.88
N LYS A 474 8.97 14.19 -2.07
CA LYS A 474 9.67 12.98 -1.68
C LYS A 474 9.32 12.66 -0.24
N SER A 475 8.54 11.60 -0.04
CA SER A 475 8.07 11.19 1.28
C SER A 475 8.59 9.79 1.63
N LYS A 476 8.66 9.47 2.92
CA LYS A 476 8.96 8.10 3.37
C LYS A 476 8.18 7.78 4.61
N GLY A 477 7.64 6.58 4.66
CA GLY A 477 6.89 6.12 5.81
C GLY A 477 6.19 4.81 5.57
N TYR A 478 5.28 4.51 6.50
CA TYR A 478 4.31 3.43 6.38
C TYR A 478 3.03 3.84 7.09
N TYR A 479 1.97 3.07 6.91
CA TYR A 479 0.73 3.26 7.62
C TYR A 479 0.17 1.94 8.12
N LEU A 480 -0.66 2.01 9.16
CA LEU A 480 -1.38 0.86 9.70
C LEU A 480 -2.88 1.11 9.61
N GLU A 481 -3.56 0.32 8.77
CA GLU A 481 -5.01 0.38 8.60
C GLU A 481 -5.72 -0.05 9.90
N TRP A 482 -6.77 0.69 10.27
CA TRP A 482 -7.58 0.35 11.42
C TRP A 482 -8.63 -0.72 11.07
N MET A 483 -8.67 -1.79 11.87
CA MET A 483 -9.64 -2.87 11.72
C MET A 483 -11.04 -2.41 12.14
N ARG A 484 -12.06 -2.83 11.40
CA ARG A 484 -13.44 -2.37 11.60
C ARG A 484 -14.35 -3.51 12.01
N GLU A 485 -15.36 -3.22 12.83
CA GLU A 485 -16.32 -4.23 13.28
C GLU A 485 -17.04 -4.92 12.10
N GLU A 486 -17.37 -4.18 11.04
CA GLU A 486 -17.98 -4.71 9.82
C GLU A 486 -17.08 -5.73 9.13
N TRP A 487 -15.78 -5.46 9.10
CA TRP A 487 -14.80 -6.35 8.49
C TRP A 487 -14.57 -7.60 9.35
N ILE A 488 -14.55 -7.44 10.67
CA ILE A 488 -14.44 -8.55 11.61
C ILE A 488 -15.65 -9.50 11.48
N ALA A 489 -16.84 -8.97 11.21
CA ALA A 489 -18.04 -9.78 10.97
C ALA A 489 -17.93 -10.67 9.71
N GLU A 490 -17.09 -10.30 8.74
CA GLU A 490 -16.84 -11.06 7.51
C GLU A 490 -15.75 -12.15 7.63
N GLN A 491 -15.17 -12.33 8.83
CA GLN A 491 -14.06 -13.25 9.07
C GLN A 491 -14.30 -14.64 8.47
N ASN A 492 -13.38 -15.08 7.60
CA ASN A 492 -13.50 -16.36 6.90
C ASN A 492 -12.12 -16.94 6.56
N LYS A 493 -11.65 -17.87 7.40
CA LYS A 493 -10.34 -18.52 7.25
C LYS A 493 -10.18 -19.27 5.93
N THR A 494 -11.24 -19.90 5.42
CA THR A 494 -11.20 -20.64 4.15
C THR A 494 -10.98 -19.69 2.98
N LYS A 495 -11.67 -18.55 2.96
CA LYS A 495 -11.47 -17.53 1.92
C LYS A 495 -10.10 -16.85 2.03
N ALA A 496 -9.61 -16.56 3.24
CA ALA A 496 -8.23 -16.07 3.42
C ALA A 496 -7.20 -17.08 2.89
N THR A 497 -7.38 -18.37 3.21
CA THR A 497 -6.51 -19.45 2.72
C THR A 497 -6.56 -19.57 1.20
N LEU A 498 -7.74 -19.45 0.60
CA LEU A 498 -7.92 -19.44 -0.84
C LEU A 498 -7.23 -18.24 -1.50
N MET A 499 -7.39 -17.04 -0.93
CA MET A 499 -6.81 -15.79 -1.41
C MET A 499 -5.28 -15.86 -1.44
N PHE A 500 -4.64 -16.21 -0.32
CA PHE A 500 -3.18 -16.22 -0.23
C PHE A 500 -2.55 -17.53 -0.74
N GLY A 501 -3.29 -18.64 -0.72
CA GLY A 501 -2.79 -19.96 -1.17
C GLY A 501 -2.98 -20.20 -2.66
N MET A 502 -4.10 -19.74 -3.24
CA MET A 502 -4.47 -19.96 -4.63
C MET A 502 -5.02 -18.65 -5.27
N PRO A 503 -4.23 -17.56 -5.32
CA PRO A 503 -4.72 -16.24 -5.71
C PRO A 503 -5.33 -16.20 -7.12
N LYS A 504 -4.78 -16.97 -8.08
CA LYS A 504 -5.37 -17.09 -9.44
C LYS A 504 -6.80 -17.65 -9.42
N LEU A 505 -7.10 -18.60 -8.54
CA LEU A 505 -8.44 -19.15 -8.40
C LEU A 505 -9.34 -18.17 -7.65
N TYR A 506 -8.81 -17.52 -6.61
CA TYR A 506 -9.53 -16.48 -5.87
C TYR A 506 -10.00 -15.34 -6.77
N LEU A 507 -9.12 -14.77 -7.60
CA LEU A 507 -9.44 -13.65 -8.50
C LEU A 507 -10.52 -14.00 -9.54
N LYS A 508 -10.67 -15.29 -9.88
CA LYS A 508 -11.81 -15.78 -10.70
C LYS A 508 -13.10 -15.85 -9.90
N LEU A 509 -13.04 -16.37 -8.67
CA LEU A 509 -14.22 -16.59 -7.83
C LEU A 509 -14.80 -15.29 -7.25
N VAL A 510 -13.95 -14.29 -7.01
CA VAL A 510 -14.38 -13.01 -6.44
C VAL A 510 -14.84 -11.99 -7.50
N ALA A 511 -14.55 -12.23 -8.79
CA ALA A 511 -14.87 -11.32 -9.89
C ALA A 511 -16.34 -10.86 -9.88
N ASN A 512 -17.29 -11.81 -9.84
CA ASN A 512 -18.73 -11.48 -9.78
C ASN A 512 -19.13 -10.62 -8.56
N LYS A 513 -18.43 -10.75 -7.43
CA LYS A 513 -18.70 -9.94 -6.24
C LYS A 513 -18.17 -8.53 -6.40
N PHE A 514 -16.97 -8.38 -6.96
CA PHE A 514 -16.42 -7.07 -7.29
C PHE A 514 -17.31 -6.35 -8.31
N LYS A 515 -17.72 -7.03 -9.39
CA LYS A 515 -18.65 -6.48 -10.39
C LYS A 515 -19.95 -5.93 -9.81
N ALA A 516 -20.45 -6.54 -8.74
CA ALA A 516 -21.69 -6.10 -8.11
C ALA A 516 -21.54 -4.75 -7.39
N VAL A 517 -20.33 -4.39 -6.96
CA VAL A 517 -20.05 -3.15 -6.21
C VAL A 517 -19.36 -2.09 -7.06
N GLU A 518 -18.58 -2.50 -8.07
CA GLU A 518 -17.76 -1.65 -8.95
C GLU A 518 -18.45 -0.35 -9.42
N PRO A 519 -19.71 -0.36 -9.93
CA PRO A 519 -20.35 0.87 -10.43
C PRO A 519 -20.55 1.97 -9.39
N THR A 520 -20.56 1.61 -8.11
CA THR A 520 -20.80 2.55 -7.00
C THR A 520 -19.55 2.87 -6.19
N MET A 521 -18.44 2.18 -6.45
CA MET A 521 -17.25 2.26 -5.59
C MET A 521 -16.67 3.68 -5.56
N GLU A 522 -16.46 4.31 -6.71
CA GLU A 522 -15.93 5.67 -6.79
C GLU A 522 -16.84 6.68 -6.06
N GLU A 523 -18.15 6.64 -6.34
CA GLU A 523 -19.10 7.56 -5.72
C GLU A 523 -19.10 7.43 -4.19
N VAL A 524 -19.14 6.19 -3.68
CA VAL A 524 -19.11 5.93 -2.23
C VAL A 524 -17.77 6.38 -1.65
N PHE A 525 -16.66 6.10 -2.31
CA PHE A 525 -15.31 6.50 -1.88
C PHE A 525 -15.20 8.00 -1.71
N TRP A 526 -15.47 8.77 -2.77
CA TRP A 526 -15.32 10.22 -2.74
C TRP A 526 -16.30 10.89 -1.78
N ARG A 527 -17.48 10.32 -1.56
CA ARG A 527 -18.45 10.81 -0.57
C ARG A 527 -18.14 10.37 0.86
N SER A 528 -17.28 9.37 1.05
CA SER A 528 -16.91 8.87 2.37
C SER A 528 -15.82 9.69 3.06
N ARG A 529 -15.06 10.49 2.30
CA ARG A 529 -14.05 11.39 2.83
C ARG A 529 -14.70 12.36 3.80
N TYR A 530 -14.40 12.18 5.09
CA TYR A 530 -15.01 12.95 6.17
C TYR A 530 -14.29 14.28 6.43
N VAL A 531 -13.04 14.40 5.95
CA VAL A 531 -12.33 15.69 5.86
C VAL A 531 -12.77 16.38 4.58
N LYS A 532 -13.60 17.42 4.70
CA LYS A 532 -13.93 18.32 3.59
C LYS A 532 -12.88 19.41 3.55
N ASN A 533 -12.06 19.44 2.49
CA ASN A 533 -11.11 20.52 2.23
C ASN A 533 -11.77 21.69 1.52
#